data_AF-A0A261R645-F1
#
_entry.id   AF-A0A261R645-F1
#
_cell.length_a   1.000
_cell.length_b   1.000
_cell.length_c   1.000
_cell.angle_alpha   90.00
_cell.angle_beta   90.00
_cell.angle_gamma   90.00
#
_symmetry.space_group_name_H-M   'P 1'
#
loop_
_entity.id
_entity.type
_entity.pdbx_description
1 polymer ?
#
loop_
_entity_poly.entity_id
_entity_poly.type
_entity_poly.pdbx_seq_one_letter_code
_entity_poly.pdbx_strand_id
1 'polypeptide(L)' 'MPTLEAEQQELRRAEQHIAAGRRLYQDQLAAIGSLRQRGLSTVEAEALLEAMEQSLDEMERHRDLVARRVLELSRDHRES' A
#
# COMPACT_ATOMS: atom_id res chain seq x y z
N MET A 1 23.96 9.38 -1.03
CA MET A 1 22.69 9.82 -0.43
C MET A 1 21.69 9.97 -1.56
N PRO A 2 20.47 9.40 -1.46
CA PRO A 2 19.43 9.61 -2.46
C PRO A 2 19.05 11.10 -2.55
N THR A 3 18.71 11.58 -3.75
CA THR A 3 18.31 12.97 -3.97
C THR A 3 16.86 13.19 -3.57
N LEU A 4 16.49 14.43 -3.25
CA LEU A 4 15.11 14.79 -2.93
C LEU A 4 14.12 14.38 -4.03
N GLU A 5 14.49 14.58 -5.29
CA GLU A 5 13.65 14.19 -6.44
C GLU A 5 13.43 12.67 -6.53
N ALA A 6 14.47 11.87 -6.24
CA ALA A 6 14.36 10.41 -6.25
C ALA A 6 13.38 9.92 -5.16
N GLU A 7 13.51 10.45 -3.94
CA GLU A 7 12.63 10.11 -2.82
C GLU A 7 11.16 10.53 -3.08
N GLN A 8 10.95 11.68 -3.73
CA GLN A 8 9.60 12.11 -4.15
C GLN A 8 9.01 11.21 -5.24
N GLN A 9 9.84 10.66 -6.14
CA GLN A 9 9.38 9.71 -7.15
C GLN A 9 8.99 8.37 -6.52
N GLU A 10 9.80 7.86 -5.59
CA GLU A 10 9.50 6.63 -4.87
C GLU A 10 8.24 6.78 -4.00
N LEU A 11 8.05 7.92 -3.35
CA LEU A 11 6.82 8.21 -2.62
C LEU A 11 5.58 8.13 -3.51
N ARG A 12 5.61 8.76 -4.69
CA ARG A 12 4.50 8.70 -5.66
C ARG A 12 4.23 7.27 -6.14
N ARG A 13 5.27 6.48 -6.37
CA ARG A 13 5.13 5.07 -6.77
C ARG A 13 4.48 4.24 -5.66
N ALA A 14 4.93 4.43 -4.41
CA ALA A 14 4.36 3.77 -3.25
C ALA A 14 2.86 4.09 -3.12
N GLU A 15 2.48 5.36 -3.23
CA GLU A 15 1.07 5.78 -3.18
C GLU A 15 0.22 5.14 -4.29
N GLN A 16 0.74 5.07 -5.52
CA GLN A 16 0.06 4.43 -6.64
C GLN A 16 -0.14 2.92 -6.41
N HIS A 17 0.88 2.23 -5.93
CA HIS A 17 0.81 0.79 -5.64
C HIS A 17 -0.14 0.49 -4.48
N ILE A 18 -0.10 1.27 -3.40
CA ILE A 18 -1.04 1.14 -2.27
C ILE A 18 -2.47 1.36 -2.76
N ALA A 19 -2.73 2.41 -3.55
CA ALA A 19 -4.06 2.67 -4.07
C ALA A 19 -4.55 1.54 -4.99
N ALA A 20 -3.68 0.96 -5.82
CA ALA A 20 -4.02 -0.19 -6.65
C ALA A 20 -4.32 -1.43 -5.81
N GLY A 21 -3.48 -1.72 -4.81
CA GLY A 21 -3.68 -2.84 -3.90
C GLY A 21 -4.96 -2.70 -3.08
N ARG A 22 -5.30 -1.50 -2.59
CA ARG A 22 -6.57 -1.24 -1.88
C ARG A 22 -7.79 -1.50 -2.77
N ARG A 23 -7.75 -1.14 -4.05
CA ARG A 23 -8.83 -1.48 -5.01
C ARG A 23 -8.96 -2.99 -5.17
N LEU A 24 -7.84 -3.68 -5.41
CA LEU A 24 -7.84 -5.13 -5.55
C LEU A 24 -8.35 -5.84 -4.29
N TYR A 25 -8.01 -5.34 -3.10
CA TYR A 25 -8.53 -5.88 -1.83
C TYR A 25 -10.05 -5.80 -1.76
N GLN A 26 -10.63 -4.66 -2.15
CA GLN A 26 -12.09 -4.49 -2.18
C GLN A 26 -12.76 -5.42 -3.20
N ASP A 27 -12.15 -5.58 -4.38
CA ASP A 27 -12.64 -6.50 -5.41
C ASP A 27 -12.63 -7.95 -4.90
N GLN A 28 -11.56 -8.36 -4.21
CA GLN A 28 -11.44 -9.70 -3.66
C GLN A 28 -12.41 -9.94 -2.50
N LEU A 29 -12.61 -8.94 -1.64
CA LEU A 29 -13.61 -9.01 -0.57
C LEU A 29 -15.03 -9.24 -1.15
N ALA A 30 -15.38 -8.52 -2.21
CA ALA A 30 -16.66 -8.70 -2.91
C ALA A 30 -16.78 -10.08 -3.57
N ALA A 31 -15.70 -10.55 -4.21
CA ALA A 31 -15.67 -11.88 -4.82
C ALA A 31 -15.85 -13.01 -3.80
N ILE A 32 -15.17 -12.92 -2.66
CA ILE A 32 -15.32 -13.86 -1.53
C ILE A 32 -16.76 -13.84 -1.00
N GLY A 33 -17.36 -12.66 -0.84
CA GLY A 33 -18.76 -12.53 -0.46
C GLY A 33 -19.72 -13.26 -1.40
N SER A 34 -19.49 -13.14 -2.72
CA SER A 34 -20.27 -13.84 -3.74
C SER A 34 -20.08 -15.37 -3.70
N LEU A 35 -18.85 -15.84 -3.51
CA LEU A 35 -18.56 -17.28 -3.36
C LEU A 35 -19.28 -17.86 -2.14
N ARG A 36 -19.24 -17.15 -1.01
CA ARG A 36 -19.92 -17.57 0.24
C ARG A 36 -21.44 -17.65 0.06
N GLN A 37 -22.05 -16.69 -0.61
CA GLN A 37 -23.50 -16.71 -0.92
C GLN A 37 -23.90 -17.90 -1.79
N ARG A 38 -22.99 -18.39 -2.62
CA ARG A 38 -23.19 -19.58 -3.47
C ARG A 38 -22.92 -20.90 -2.74
N GLY A 39 -22.60 -20.86 -1.44
CA GLY A 39 -22.29 -22.03 -0.63
C GLY A 39 -20.92 -22.64 -0.94
N LEU A 40 -20.04 -21.91 -1.64
CA LEU A 40 -18.68 -22.36 -1.92
C LEU A 40 -17.78 -22.07 -0.72
N SER A 41 -16.80 -22.95 -0.48
CA SER A 41 -15.79 -22.72 0.55
C SER A 41 -14.92 -21.51 0.19
N THR A 42 -14.71 -20.62 1.16
CA THR A 42 -13.92 -19.39 1.01
C THR A 42 -12.73 -19.31 1.96
N VAL A 43 -12.47 -20.35 2.76
CA VAL A 43 -11.46 -20.35 3.84
C VAL A 43 -10.07 -19.93 3.34
N GLU A 44 -9.60 -20.52 2.23
CA GLU A 44 -8.28 -20.19 1.68
C GLU A 44 -8.24 -18.77 1.10
N ALA A 45 -9.33 -18.33 0.47
CA ALA A 45 -9.43 -16.99 -0.09
C ALA A 45 -9.45 -15.91 1.01
N GLU A 46 -10.09 -16.19 2.14
CA GLU A 46 -10.12 -15.33 3.32
C GLU A 46 -8.72 -15.21 3.95
N ALA A 47 -8.01 -16.33 4.10
CA ALA A 47 -6.64 -16.31 4.60
C ALA A 47 -5.69 -15.51 3.68
N LEU A 48 -5.88 -15.63 2.35
CA LEU A 48 -5.13 -14.82 1.39
C LEU A 48 -5.49 -13.33 1.49
N LEU A 49 -6.76 -13.01 1.72
CA LEU A 49 -7.22 -11.64 1.89
C LEU A 49 -6.64 -10.99 3.16
N GLU A 50 -6.56 -11.73 4.27
CA GLU A 50 -5.88 -11.27 5.49
C GLU A 50 -4.40 -10.99 5.26
N ALA A 51 -3.68 -11.89 4.56
CA ALA A 51 -2.28 -11.68 4.23
C ALA A 51 -2.08 -10.44 3.34
N MET A 52 -3.02 -10.19 2.43
CA MET A 52 -3.02 -8.99 1.60
C MET A 52 -3.26 -7.72 2.41
N GLU A 53 -4.17 -7.75 3.39
CA GLU A 53 -4.41 -6.63 4.30
C GLU A 53 -3.15 -6.26 5.09
N GLN A 54 -2.50 -7.26 5.68
CA GLN A 54 -1.24 -7.08 6.42
C GLN A 54 -0.15 -6.49 5.52
N SER A 55 -0.04 -6.96 4.28
CA SER A 55 0.91 -6.43 3.31
C SER A 55 0.63 -4.96 2.96
N LEU A 56 -0.64 -4.59 2.80
CA LEU A 56 -1.04 -3.20 2.56
C LEU A 56 -0.68 -2.29 3.74
N ASP A 57 -0.92 -2.75 4.97
CA ASP A 57 -0.54 -2.01 6.18
C ASP A 57 0.97 -1.79 6.26
N GLU A 58 1.78 -2.80 5.93
CA GLU A 58 3.23 -2.68 5.88
C GLU A 58 3.70 -1.70 4.80
N MET A 59 3.09 -1.74 3.62
CA MET A 59 3.37 -0.79 2.55
C MET A 59 3.04 0.65 2.96
N GLU A 60 1.94 0.87 3.68
CA GLU A 60 1.58 2.19 4.18
C GLU A 60 2.55 2.71 5.23
N ARG A 61 2.98 1.86 6.16
CA ARG A 61 4.03 2.21 7.12
C ARG A 61 5.33 2.58 6.39
N HIS A 62 5.70 1.82 5.37
CA HIS A 62 6.87 2.13 4.55
C HIS A 62 6.73 3.48 3.83
N ARG A 63 5.57 3.74 3.21
CA ARG A 63 5.25 5.03 2.57
C ARG A 63 5.41 6.19 3.54
N ASP A 64 4.95 6.04 4.79
CA ASP A 64 5.06 7.10 5.80
C ASP A 64 6.52 7.39 6.19
N LEU A 65 7.38 6.37 6.21
CA LEU A 65 8.82 6.55 6.45
C LEU A 65 9.48 7.33 5.30
N VAL A 66 9.17 6.98 4.05
CA VAL A 66 9.66 7.70 2.87
C VAL A 66 9.16 9.15 2.86
N ALA A 67 7.89 9.37 3.19
CA ALA A 67 7.31 10.71 3.27
C ALA A 67 8.02 11.60 4.31
N ARG A 68 8.35 11.04 5.50
CA ARG A 68 9.15 11.75 6.51
C ARG A 68 10.54 12.09 5.98
N ARG A 69 11.18 11.16 5.27
CA ARG A 69 12.50 11.39 4.68
C ARG A 69 12.50 12.50 3.63
N VAL A 70 11.48 12.54 2.77
CA VAL A 70 11.27 13.62 1.80
C VAL A 70 11.13 14.97 2.50
N LEU A 71 10.38 15.03 3.61
CA LEU A 71 10.20 16.27 4.38
C LEU A 71 11.51 16.78 5.00
N GLU A 72 12.34 15.89 5.54
CA GLU A 72 13.67 16.22 6.05
C GLU A 72 14.55 16.81 4.94
N LEU A 73 14.70 16.10 3.83
CA LEU A 73 15.52 16.55 2.69
C LEU A 73 15.03 17.87 2.08
N SER A 74 13.71 18.11 2.08
CA SER A 74 13.10 19.35 1.59
C SER A 74 13.35 20.55 2.49
N ARG A 75 13.67 20.34 3.78
CA ARG A 75 14.05 21.42 4.70
C ARG A 75 15.51 21.78 4.48
N ASP A 76 16.39 20.79 4.44
CA ASP A 76 17.83 20.97 4.21
C ASP A 76 18.10 21.68 2.88
N HIS A 77 17.32 21.36 1.83
CA HIS A 77 17.45 21.99 0.51
C HIS A 77 16.93 23.44 0.44
N ARG A 78 16.12 23.89 1.41
CA ARG A 78 15.66 25.29 1.49
C ARG A 78 16.59 26.18 2.31
N GLU A 79 17.39 25.58 3.18
CA GLU A 79 18.35 26.27 4.06
C GLU A 79 19.77 26.34 3.46
N SER A 80 20.02 25.63 2.35
CA SER A 80 21.27 25.64 1.57
C SER A 80 21.18 26.55 0.37
#